data_AF-U2ACS9-F1
#
_entry.id   AF-U2ACS9-F1
#
_cell.length_a   1.000
_cell.length_b   1.000
_cell.length_c   1.000
_cell.angle_alpha   90.00
_cell.angle_beta   90.00
_cell.angle_gamma   90.00
#
_symmetry.space_group_name_H-M   'P 1'
#
loop_
_entity.id
_entity.type
_entity.pdbx_description
1 polymer ?
#
loop_
_entity_poly.entity_id
_entity_poly.type
_entity_poly.pdbx_seq_one_letter_code
_entity_poly.pdbx_strand_id
1 'polypeptide(L)'
;MRFFICILLLGIAQLRAQPTIANTQTLKVYRLAIHVPYNTYSSWVFDKGTQKVKQFWQQTEHFLNQMYERDLGVRFELVSDERLIITDPAKETFTRAHNASYIIGLSTQVINELIGSDAYDVGICVTYFTNKRKSLVLRGLSHIGGVYHNEHKGAAVAVPTKEVIAHEIGHLFGGRHTFSGTNFDYASEKTEYDKGQSVMSSGSPRDFFSLSSIALIRKYLAEQGGHRAKDIALGTAPPRIDKTKIKPQYTLPKDTYFAFAIPATDPDSRQLHYRAEQHDVRLGEEASVAQYTIPQPTTSPLVAFKRQYSQQTGKEVANSWLGQQQTGNFTFWLAVSDTPSDGTSDYITQYDLAETQLLLKEGTPFKITTATANKTYKGGSKLSLTWSVDRELFKDTKVRILLSEDHGQTYPYLLADAVDNTGSYELTLPNIPIRKQLYGSSGLEVGAGVIKVEVIDHIAFAVTDENPQAGGGFILEKEENLPLAFVPPLPQDKTIEEGQPLPAQATLSAVGPCSIPTVTPSVTEERKEGKLTKITYQWLATDSCGNQETHIQVITIHLKKQEPTPTPEPKPAPKPEPAPVPTTEPKPTPKPESTPVPTPEPKPAPKPEPTP
;
A
#
# COMPACT_ATOMS: atom_id res chain seq x y z
N MET A 1 49.32 8.36 -33.77
CA MET A 1 49.94 8.00 -32.47
C MET A 1 49.06 8.60 -31.38
N ARG A 2 48.29 7.76 -30.66
CA ARG A 2 48.63 7.24 -29.32
C ARG A 2 48.50 8.35 -28.24
N PHE A 3 47.71 8.29 -27.16
CA PHE A 3 47.19 7.16 -26.36
C PHE A 3 46.13 7.68 -25.35
N PHE A 4 45.06 6.89 -25.14
CA PHE A 4 44.34 6.55 -23.89
C PHE A 4 43.71 7.62 -22.97
N ILE A 5 42.42 7.42 -22.62
CA ILE A 5 42.01 6.74 -21.37
C ILE A 5 40.61 6.12 -21.54
N CYS A 6 40.53 4.83 -21.20
CA CYS A 6 39.31 4.02 -21.10
C CYS A 6 38.41 4.53 -19.98
N ILE A 7 37.14 4.86 -20.28
CA ILE A 7 36.11 4.94 -19.24
C ILE A 7 35.57 3.52 -19.03
N LEU A 8 35.97 2.98 -17.88
CA LEU A 8 35.51 1.74 -17.29
C LEU A 8 33.98 1.74 -17.15
N LEU A 9 33.35 0.66 -17.59
CA LEU A 9 31.99 0.28 -17.23
C LEU A 9 31.91 0.10 -15.70
N LEU A 10 31.47 1.13 -14.99
CA LEU A 10 30.92 1.02 -13.64
C LEU A 10 29.42 1.25 -13.76
N GLY A 11 28.65 0.21 -13.47
CA GLY A 11 27.20 0.25 -13.44
C GLY A 11 26.74 1.32 -12.45
N ILE A 12 26.37 2.49 -12.98
CA ILE A 12 25.61 3.47 -12.24
C ILE A 12 24.20 2.90 -12.16
N ALA A 13 23.88 2.26 -11.04
CA ALA A 13 22.50 2.24 -10.59
C ALA A 13 22.10 3.72 -10.50
N GLN A 14 21.36 4.23 -11.49
CA GLN A 14 20.66 5.48 -11.31
C GLN A 14 19.80 5.29 -10.07
N LEU A 15 20.17 5.92 -8.95
CA LEU A 15 19.24 6.15 -7.86
C LEU A 15 18.10 6.96 -8.49
N ARG A 16 17.04 6.27 -8.91
CA ARG A 16 15.79 6.93 -9.25
C ARG A 16 15.34 7.62 -7.99
N ALA A 17 15.09 8.94 -8.08
CA ALA A 17 14.49 9.67 -6.99
C ALA A 17 13.18 8.96 -6.61
N GLN A 18 12.96 8.74 -5.31
CA GLN A 18 11.69 8.18 -4.84
C GLN A 18 10.55 9.09 -5.26
N PRO A 19 9.37 8.54 -5.63
CA PRO A 19 8.22 9.36 -5.95
C PRO A 19 7.80 10.18 -4.72
N THR A 20 7.26 11.37 -4.96
CA THR A 20 6.78 12.26 -3.91
C THR A 20 5.49 12.94 -4.36
N ILE A 21 4.53 13.07 -3.44
CA ILE A 21 3.42 14.01 -3.57
C ILE A 21 3.79 15.30 -2.83
N ALA A 22 3.56 16.46 -3.45
CA ALA A 22 3.91 17.75 -2.88
C ALA A 22 3.04 18.07 -1.65
N ASN A 23 3.61 17.92 -0.45
CA ASN A 23 2.98 18.33 0.81
C ASN A 23 2.92 19.85 0.96
N THR A 24 1.89 20.36 1.64
CA THR A 24 1.68 21.80 1.84
C THR A 24 0.99 22.06 3.17
N GLN A 25 1.37 23.15 3.83
CA GLN A 25 0.81 23.60 5.11
C GLN A 25 -0.36 24.56 4.90
N THR A 26 -1.04 24.49 3.75
CA THR A 26 -2.04 25.47 3.38
C THR A 26 -3.18 24.83 2.63
N LEU A 27 -4.36 24.82 3.25
CA LEU A 27 -5.62 24.48 2.61
C LEU A 27 -6.05 25.61 1.69
N LYS A 28 -6.25 25.27 0.41
CA LYS A 28 -6.58 26.24 -0.63
C LYS A 28 -8.08 26.31 -0.82
N VAL A 29 -8.66 27.50 -0.66
CA VAL A 29 -10.10 27.72 -0.79
C VAL A 29 -10.39 28.49 -2.07
N TYR A 30 -11.29 27.96 -2.89
CA TYR A 30 -11.70 28.54 -4.17
C TYR A 30 -13.18 28.85 -4.19
N ARG A 31 -13.52 30.08 -4.55
CA ARG A 31 -14.91 30.47 -4.83
C ARG A 31 -15.34 29.88 -6.17
N LEU A 32 -16.29 28.96 -6.14
CA LEU A 32 -16.77 28.21 -7.30
C LEU A 32 -18.04 28.85 -7.88
N ALA A 33 -17.95 29.34 -9.13
CA ALA A 33 -19.10 29.79 -9.90
C ALA A 33 -19.63 28.66 -10.80
N ILE A 34 -20.91 28.32 -10.66
CA ILE A 34 -21.58 27.33 -11.51
C ILE A 34 -22.65 28.04 -12.32
N HIS A 35 -22.35 28.31 -13.59
CA HIS A 35 -23.29 28.98 -14.50
C HIS A 35 -24.29 27.98 -15.10
N VAL A 36 -25.58 28.32 -15.09
CA VAL A 36 -26.67 27.50 -15.65
C VAL A 36 -27.42 28.30 -16.73
N PRO A 37 -27.16 28.02 -18.02
CA PRO A 37 -27.89 28.61 -19.14
C PRO A 37 -29.38 28.22 -19.17
N TYR A 38 -30.20 28.97 -19.91
CA TYR A 38 -31.65 28.81 -19.90
C TYR A 38 -32.08 27.43 -20.40
N ASN A 39 -31.41 26.88 -21.42
CA ASN A 39 -31.73 25.57 -21.98
C ASN A 39 -31.66 24.43 -20.94
N THR A 40 -30.81 24.60 -19.93
CA THR A 40 -30.58 23.60 -18.88
C THR A 40 -31.48 23.89 -17.70
N TYR A 41 -31.64 25.17 -17.34
CA TYR A 41 -32.68 25.61 -16.41
C TYR A 41 -34.08 25.12 -16.80
N SER A 42 -34.43 25.18 -18.10
CA SER A 42 -35.71 24.73 -18.64
C SER A 42 -35.74 23.23 -18.97
N SER A 43 -34.68 22.48 -18.70
CA SER A 43 -34.63 21.03 -18.94
C SER A 43 -35.40 20.27 -17.88
N TRP A 44 -35.63 18.97 -18.09
CA TRP A 44 -36.30 18.10 -17.11
C TRP A 44 -35.57 18.01 -15.75
N VAL A 45 -34.27 18.33 -15.70
CA VAL A 45 -33.47 18.27 -14.46
C VAL A 45 -33.88 19.39 -13.50
N PHE A 46 -34.08 20.61 -14.02
CA PHE A 46 -34.37 21.78 -13.20
C PHE A 46 -35.80 22.28 -13.35
N ASP A 47 -36.49 21.96 -14.45
CA ASP A 47 -37.92 22.24 -14.67
C ASP A 47 -38.29 23.70 -14.36
N LYS A 48 -37.43 24.63 -14.77
CA LYS A 48 -37.54 26.08 -14.48
C LYS A 48 -37.68 26.40 -12.99
N GLY A 49 -37.10 25.58 -12.12
CA GLY A 49 -37.12 25.75 -10.67
C GLY A 49 -35.77 26.24 -10.15
N THR A 50 -35.66 27.53 -9.82
CA THR A 50 -34.45 28.11 -9.21
C THR A 50 -34.01 27.36 -7.95
N GLN A 51 -34.96 26.88 -7.14
CA GLN A 51 -34.64 26.11 -5.94
C GLN A 51 -34.00 24.74 -6.26
N LYS A 52 -34.38 24.09 -7.37
CA LYS A 52 -33.75 22.84 -7.83
C LYS A 52 -32.31 23.09 -8.26
N VAL A 53 -32.03 24.23 -8.92
CA VAL A 53 -30.67 24.64 -9.26
C VAL A 53 -29.82 24.87 -8.01
N LYS A 54 -30.34 25.60 -7.01
CA LYS A 54 -29.63 25.85 -5.74
C LYS A 54 -29.33 24.54 -4.98
N GLN A 55 -30.28 23.61 -4.92
CA GLN A 55 -30.07 22.29 -4.33
C GLN A 55 -28.98 21.51 -5.08
N PHE A 56 -29.00 21.54 -6.42
CA PHE A 56 -27.97 20.91 -7.23
C PHE A 56 -26.57 21.52 -7.01
N TRP A 57 -26.48 22.85 -6.89
CA TRP A 57 -25.22 23.51 -6.57
C TRP A 57 -24.67 23.05 -5.22
N GLN A 58 -25.50 23.03 -4.17
CA GLN A 58 -25.10 22.57 -2.83
C GLN A 58 -24.65 21.09 -2.85
N GLN A 59 -25.38 20.22 -3.55
CA GLN A 59 -25.01 18.81 -3.70
C GLN A 59 -23.69 18.64 -4.47
N THR A 60 -23.44 19.50 -5.46
CA THR A 60 -22.21 19.49 -6.24
C THR A 60 -21.02 19.96 -5.39
N GLU A 61 -21.16 21.07 -4.67
CA GLU A 61 -20.14 21.57 -3.74
C GLU A 61 -19.79 20.52 -2.68
N HIS A 62 -20.80 19.92 -2.03
CA HIS A 62 -20.58 18.87 -1.04
C HIS A 62 -19.82 17.68 -1.65
N PHE A 63 -20.25 17.21 -2.82
CA PHE A 63 -19.60 16.11 -3.52
C PHE A 63 -18.14 16.44 -3.89
N LEU A 64 -17.87 17.65 -4.40
CA LEU A 64 -16.52 18.10 -4.70
C LEU A 64 -15.65 18.12 -3.45
N ASN A 65 -16.11 18.75 -2.37
CA ASN A 65 -15.34 18.90 -1.13
C ASN A 65 -15.04 17.54 -0.46
N GLN A 66 -15.91 16.53 -0.61
CA GLN A 66 -15.64 15.17 -0.11
C GLN A 66 -14.33 14.56 -0.65
N MET A 67 -13.96 14.85 -1.90
CA MET A 67 -12.80 14.25 -2.56
C MET A 67 -11.68 15.24 -2.86
N TYR A 68 -11.98 16.50 -3.14
CA TYR A 68 -10.96 17.53 -3.37
C TYR A 68 -10.27 17.96 -2.08
N GLU A 69 -10.98 18.04 -0.95
CA GLU A 69 -10.32 18.30 0.34
C GLU A 69 -9.53 17.06 0.76
N ARG A 70 -10.18 15.89 0.72
CA ARG A 70 -9.57 14.61 1.12
C ARG A 70 -8.33 14.26 0.32
N ASP A 71 -8.35 14.41 -1.01
CA ASP A 71 -7.26 13.90 -1.86
C ASP A 71 -6.26 14.99 -2.31
N LEU A 72 -6.72 16.25 -2.45
CA LEU A 72 -5.92 17.32 -3.07
C LEU A 72 -5.61 18.48 -2.12
N GLY A 73 -6.28 18.59 -0.97
CA GLY A 73 -6.17 19.76 -0.10
C GLY A 73 -6.79 21.03 -0.72
N VAL A 74 -7.91 20.86 -1.43
CA VAL A 74 -8.65 21.94 -2.09
C VAL A 74 -10.09 21.96 -1.61
N ARG A 75 -10.54 23.12 -1.12
CA ARG A 75 -11.92 23.38 -0.74
C ARG A 75 -12.58 24.32 -1.73
N PHE A 76 -13.84 24.05 -2.06
CA PHE A 76 -14.71 24.96 -2.78
C PHE A 76 -15.68 25.65 -1.82
N GLU A 77 -15.89 26.95 -2.04
CA GLU A 77 -16.98 27.73 -1.47
C GLU A 77 -17.88 28.19 -2.64
N LEU A 78 -19.14 27.77 -2.66
CA LEU A 78 -20.05 28.09 -3.75
C LEU A 78 -20.38 29.60 -3.80
N VAL A 79 -20.28 30.20 -4.99
CA VAL A 79 -20.76 31.56 -5.26
C VAL A 79 -22.28 31.52 -5.48
N SER A 80 -23.04 31.89 -4.44
CA SER A 80 -24.52 31.87 -4.46
C SER A 80 -25.12 33.14 -5.08
N ASP A 81 -24.78 33.43 -6.33
CA ASP A 81 -25.31 34.58 -7.08
C ASP A 81 -26.35 34.13 -8.13
N GLU A 82 -27.60 34.58 -7.99
CA GLU A 82 -28.69 34.17 -8.89
C GLU A 82 -28.49 34.64 -10.34
N ARG A 83 -27.63 35.63 -10.59
CA ARG A 83 -27.28 36.05 -11.96
C ARG A 83 -26.63 34.93 -12.77
N LEU A 84 -26.06 33.93 -12.11
CA LEU A 84 -25.52 32.74 -12.78
C LEU A 84 -26.60 31.80 -13.32
N ILE A 85 -27.87 32.00 -12.95
CA ILE A 85 -29.02 31.20 -13.40
C ILE A 85 -29.81 32.00 -14.43
N ILE A 86 -29.77 31.59 -15.69
CA ILE A 86 -30.51 32.28 -16.75
C ILE A 86 -31.95 31.77 -16.75
N THR A 87 -32.87 32.59 -16.24
CA THR A 87 -34.30 32.27 -16.11
C THR A 87 -35.16 32.79 -17.26
N ASP A 88 -34.65 33.76 -18.02
CA ASP A 88 -35.31 34.39 -19.17
C ASP A 88 -34.77 33.78 -20.48
N PRO A 89 -35.61 33.16 -21.34
CA PRO A 89 -35.18 32.62 -22.63
C PRO A 89 -34.55 33.66 -23.55
N ALA A 90 -34.91 34.94 -23.43
CA ALA A 90 -34.35 35.99 -24.26
C ALA A 90 -32.89 36.32 -23.90
N LYS A 91 -32.41 35.89 -22.73
CA LYS A 91 -31.05 36.09 -22.22
C LYS A 91 -30.19 34.83 -22.31
N GLU A 92 -30.60 33.84 -23.12
CA GLU A 92 -29.86 32.59 -23.28
C GLU A 92 -28.39 32.83 -23.62
N THR A 93 -27.49 32.33 -22.79
CA THR A 93 -26.04 32.47 -22.96
C THR A 93 -25.49 31.38 -23.87
N PHE A 94 -26.01 30.15 -23.76
CA PHE A 94 -25.60 29.03 -24.59
C PHE A 94 -26.82 28.19 -24.99
N THR A 95 -27.08 28.03 -26.29
CA THR A 95 -28.14 27.14 -26.77
C THR A 95 -27.63 25.70 -26.89
N ARG A 96 -28.56 24.73 -26.97
CA ARG A 96 -28.21 23.33 -27.24
C ARG A 96 -27.50 23.12 -28.58
N ALA A 97 -27.57 24.06 -29.53
CA ALA A 97 -26.92 23.96 -30.84
C ALA A 97 -25.39 24.19 -30.76
N HIS A 98 -24.92 24.88 -29.71
CA HIS A 98 -23.49 25.08 -29.48
C HIS A 98 -22.82 23.76 -29.10
N ASN A 99 -21.56 23.59 -29.49
CA ASN A 99 -20.74 22.45 -29.08
C ASN A 99 -19.88 22.81 -27.85
N ALA A 100 -19.28 21.81 -27.20
CA ALA A 100 -18.47 22.02 -26.01
C ALA A 100 -17.29 22.99 -26.23
N SER A 101 -16.61 22.90 -27.38
CA SER A 101 -15.47 23.77 -27.71
C SER A 101 -15.85 25.25 -27.78
N TYR A 102 -17.02 25.56 -28.35
CA TYR A 102 -17.57 26.91 -28.37
C TYR A 102 -17.85 27.42 -26.96
N ILE A 103 -18.44 26.56 -26.11
CA ILE A 103 -18.82 26.94 -24.75
C ILE A 103 -17.57 27.22 -23.91
N ILE A 104 -16.56 26.34 -23.91
CA ILE A 104 -15.35 26.57 -23.11
C ILE A 104 -14.59 27.83 -23.56
N GLY A 105 -14.66 28.18 -24.85
CA GLY A 105 -13.99 29.37 -25.40
C GLY A 105 -14.61 30.69 -24.94
N LEU A 106 -15.86 30.68 -24.45
CA LEU A 106 -16.59 31.88 -24.01
C LEU A 106 -17.04 31.80 -22.55
N SER A 107 -16.96 30.65 -21.90
CA SER A 107 -17.51 30.43 -20.55
C SER A 107 -16.93 31.39 -19.51
N THR A 108 -15.61 31.60 -19.48
CA THR A 108 -14.99 32.59 -18.57
C THR A 108 -15.53 34.00 -18.81
N GLN A 109 -15.65 34.42 -20.08
CA GLN A 109 -16.17 35.73 -20.43
C GLN A 109 -17.62 35.89 -19.97
N VAL A 110 -18.48 34.90 -20.24
CA VAL A 110 -19.89 34.93 -19.85
C VAL A 110 -20.04 35.02 -18.32
N ILE A 111 -19.28 34.23 -17.56
CA ILE A 111 -19.33 34.30 -16.09
C ILE A 111 -18.85 35.70 -15.61
N ASN A 112 -17.79 36.24 -16.22
CA ASN A 112 -17.31 37.59 -15.90
C ASN A 112 -18.36 38.68 -16.18
N GLU A 113 -19.09 38.59 -17.29
CA GLU A 113 -20.16 39.53 -17.64
C GLU A 113 -21.33 39.46 -16.65
N LEU A 114 -21.65 38.26 -16.12
CA LEU A 114 -22.75 38.07 -15.19
C LEU A 114 -22.44 38.58 -13.78
N ILE A 115 -21.27 38.22 -13.22
CA ILE A 115 -20.96 38.45 -11.81
C ILE A 115 -19.67 39.22 -11.54
N GLY A 116 -18.86 39.50 -12.57
CA GLY A 116 -17.55 40.12 -12.46
C GLY A 116 -16.42 39.10 -12.25
N SER A 117 -15.23 39.38 -12.79
CA SER A 117 -14.08 38.49 -12.68
C SER A 117 -13.63 38.26 -11.23
N ASP A 118 -13.78 39.23 -10.35
CA ASP A 118 -13.26 39.14 -8.98
C ASP A 118 -14.21 38.40 -8.02
N ALA A 119 -15.42 38.08 -8.47
CA ALA A 119 -16.45 37.40 -7.67
C ALA A 119 -16.20 35.90 -7.50
N TYR A 120 -15.30 35.30 -8.29
CA TYR A 120 -15.03 33.86 -8.28
C TYR A 120 -13.59 33.53 -8.68
N ASP A 121 -13.14 32.34 -8.28
CA ASP A 121 -11.78 31.85 -8.53
C ASP A 121 -11.77 30.68 -9.54
N VAL A 122 -12.84 29.88 -9.58
CA VAL A 122 -13.04 28.77 -10.54
C VAL A 122 -14.46 28.80 -11.06
N GLY A 123 -14.65 28.60 -12.36
CA GLY A 123 -15.95 28.63 -13.01
C GLY A 123 -16.21 27.41 -13.89
N ILE A 124 -17.47 27.02 -13.99
CA ILE A 124 -17.92 25.98 -14.95
C ILE A 124 -19.32 26.30 -15.46
N CYS A 125 -19.54 26.07 -16.76
CA CYS A 125 -20.87 26.11 -17.37
C CYS A 125 -21.53 24.73 -17.29
N VAL A 126 -22.68 24.63 -16.64
CA VAL A 126 -23.47 23.39 -16.56
C VAL A 126 -24.58 23.45 -17.59
N THR A 127 -24.36 22.80 -18.74
CA THR A 127 -25.31 22.88 -19.85
C THR A 127 -25.37 21.67 -20.77
N TYR A 128 -26.48 21.52 -21.48
CA TYR A 128 -26.62 20.58 -22.60
C TYR A 128 -26.12 21.23 -23.89
N PHE A 129 -25.35 20.48 -24.67
CA PHE A 129 -24.72 20.96 -25.89
C PHE A 129 -24.77 19.91 -27.00
N THR A 130 -24.63 20.35 -28.25
CA THR A 130 -24.61 19.47 -29.41
C THR A 130 -23.30 18.72 -29.46
N ASN A 131 -23.41 17.41 -29.62
CA ASN A 131 -22.28 16.55 -29.90
C ASN A 131 -22.19 16.25 -31.40
N LYS A 132 -21.18 16.84 -32.07
CA LYS A 132 -20.92 16.58 -33.50
C LYS A 132 -20.02 15.37 -33.72
N ARG A 133 -19.47 14.74 -32.67
CA ARG A 133 -18.59 13.57 -32.79
C ARG A 133 -19.44 12.30 -32.86
N LYS A 134 -19.39 11.62 -34.01
CA LYS A 134 -20.18 10.41 -34.28
C LYS A 134 -19.81 9.20 -33.42
N SER A 135 -18.59 9.15 -32.87
CA SER A 135 -18.03 7.97 -32.18
C SER A 135 -17.89 8.12 -30.66
N LEU A 136 -18.19 9.28 -30.07
CA LEU A 136 -17.99 9.53 -28.64
C LEU A 136 -19.13 10.39 -28.10
N VAL A 137 -19.78 9.97 -27.03
CA VAL A 137 -20.74 10.81 -26.29
C VAL A 137 -19.98 11.71 -25.32
N LEU A 138 -19.64 12.92 -25.78
CA LEU A 138 -18.98 13.92 -24.94
C LEU A 138 -19.96 14.45 -23.89
N ARG A 139 -19.59 14.35 -22.61
CA ARG A 139 -20.41 14.83 -21.47
C ARG A 139 -19.85 16.09 -20.81
N GLY A 140 -18.59 16.43 -21.08
CA GLY A 140 -17.96 17.66 -20.65
C GLY A 140 -16.70 17.94 -21.47
N LEU A 141 -16.14 19.12 -21.27
CA LEU A 141 -14.85 19.52 -21.83
C LEU A 141 -14.26 20.63 -20.95
N SER A 142 -12.94 20.66 -20.81
CA SER A 142 -12.27 21.60 -19.93
C SER A 142 -10.90 22.02 -20.48
N HIS A 143 -10.50 23.25 -20.18
CA HIS A 143 -9.15 23.73 -20.41
C HIS A 143 -8.20 23.20 -19.33
N ILE A 144 -7.17 22.45 -19.73
CA ILE A 144 -6.22 21.90 -18.75
C ILE A 144 -5.45 23.03 -18.08
N GLY A 145 -5.43 23.06 -16.74
CA GLY A 145 -4.74 24.10 -15.96
C GLY A 145 -5.41 25.47 -16.01
N GLY A 146 -6.67 25.56 -16.44
CA GLY A 146 -7.38 26.85 -16.57
C GLY A 146 -7.48 27.64 -15.26
N VAL A 147 -7.52 26.98 -14.09
CA VAL A 147 -7.59 27.65 -12.77
C VAL A 147 -6.44 28.63 -12.54
N TYR A 148 -5.27 28.41 -13.16
CA TYR A 148 -4.08 29.22 -12.95
C TYR A 148 -4.01 30.46 -13.86
N HIS A 149 -5.07 30.75 -14.62
CA HIS A 149 -5.11 31.85 -15.58
C HIS A 149 -6.47 32.54 -15.56
N ASN A 150 -6.51 33.86 -15.33
CA ASN A 150 -7.76 34.62 -15.19
C ASN A 150 -8.68 34.53 -16.42
N GLU A 151 -8.10 34.36 -17.60
CA GLU A 151 -8.78 34.21 -18.88
C GLU A 151 -9.37 32.80 -19.09
N HIS A 152 -8.87 31.78 -18.37
CA HIS A 152 -9.27 30.38 -18.52
C HIS A 152 -9.91 29.77 -17.26
N LYS A 153 -10.00 30.50 -16.14
CA LYS A 153 -10.52 29.98 -14.86
C LYS A 153 -11.97 29.51 -14.89
N GLY A 154 -12.74 29.93 -15.90
CA GLY A 154 -14.11 29.48 -16.16
C GLY A 154 -14.27 28.59 -17.40
N ALA A 155 -13.17 28.20 -18.06
CA ALA A 155 -13.16 27.55 -19.37
C ALA A 155 -13.45 26.04 -19.28
N ALA A 156 -14.58 25.68 -18.68
CA ALA A 156 -15.08 24.31 -18.57
C ALA A 156 -16.59 24.24 -18.81
N VAL A 157 -17.03 23.09 -19.32
CA VAL A 157 -18.45 22.76 -19.52
C VAL A 157 -18.73 21.32 -19.11
N ALA A 158 -19.85 21.08 -18.44
CA ALA A 158 -20.33 19.73 -18.13
C ALA A 158 -21.86 19.64 -18.27
N VAL A 159 -22.38 18.47 -18.62
CA VAL A 159 -23.79 18.14 -18.39
C VAL A 159 -24.08 18.12 -16.88
N PRO A 160 -25.34 18.32 -16.43
CA PRO A 160 -25.68 18.42 -14.99
C PRO A 160 -25.53 17.07 -14.26
N THR A 161 -24.29 16.67 -13.99
CA THR A 161 -23.90 15.43 -13.33
C THR A 161 -22.64 15.70 -12.52
N LYS A 162 -22.72 15.56 -11.20
CA LYS A 162 -21.66 15.93 -10.27
C LYS A 162 -20.32 15.22 -10.54
N GLU A 163 -20.36 13.96 -10.99
CA GLU A 163 -19.16 13.18 -11.35
C GLU A 163 -18.49 13.71 -12.62
N VAL A 164 -19.27 14.25 -13.56
CA VAL A 164 -18.70 14.89 -14.77
C VAL A 164 -18.13 16.25 -14.40
N ILE A 165 -18.85 17.04 -13.60
CA ILE A 165 -18.35 18.34 -13.11
C ILE A 165 -17.02 18.17 -12.37
N ALA A 166 -16.93 17.18 -11.48
CA ALA A 166 -15.70 16.86 -10.76
C ALA A 166 -14.53 16.51 -11.69
N HIS A 167 -14.80 15.76 -12.75
CA HIS A 167 -13.80 15.41 -13.76
C HIS A 167 -13.31 16.64 -14.54
N GLU A 168 -14.22 17.49 -15.00
CA GLU A 168 -13.86 18.69 -15.77
C GLU A 168 -13.13 19.73 -14.91
N ILE A 169 -13.50 19.86 -13.63
CA ILE A 169 -12.74 20.66 -12.68
C ILE A 169 -11.35 20.04 -12.49
N GLY A 170 -11.21 18.71 -12.46
CA GLY A 170 -9.92 18.04 -12.33
C GLY A 170 -8.95 18.43 -13.45
N HIS A 171 -9.46 18.55 -14.68
CA HIS A 171 -8.72 19.13 -15.80
C HIS A 171 -8.37 20.61 -15.58
N LEU A 172 -9.28 21.46 -15.09
CA LEU A 172 -8.97 22.86 -14.78
C LEU A 172 -7.79 22.99 -13.79
N PHE A 173 -7.61 22.01 -12.91
CA PHE A 173 -6.50 21.93 -11.97
C PHE A 173 -5.21 21.30 -12.54
N GLY A 174 -5.24 20.83 -13.79
CA GLY A 174 -4.09 20.27 -14.51
C GLY A 174 -4.09 18.74 -14.61
N GLY A 175 -5.13 18.07 -14.11
CA GLY A 175 -5.28 16.62 -14.17
C GLY A 175 -5.34 16.09 -15.61
N ARG A 176 -4.83 14.88 -15.82
CA ARG A 176 -4.90 14.13 -17.07
C ARG A 176 -5.76 12.90 -16.90
N HIS A 177 -6.26 12.38 -18.00
CA HIS A 177 -6.92 11.08 -17.98
C HIS A 177 -5.98 9.98 -17.49
N THR A 178 -6.52 9.01 -16.78
CA THR A 178 -5.77 7.87 -16.23
C THR A 178 -6.25 6.53 -16.76
N PHE A 179 -7.47 6.47 -17.30
CA PHE A 179 -8.04 5.26 -17.89
C PHE A 179 -7.25 4.77 -19.11
N SER A 180 -7.27 3.46 -19.34
CA SER A 180 -6.57 2.82 -20.45
C SER A 180 -7.48 2.17 -21.50
N GLY A 181 -8.79 2.42 -21.40
CA GLY A 181 -9.85 1.74 -22.15
C GLY A 181 -9.73 1.82 -23.68
N THR A 182 -10.71 1.21 -24.36
CA THR A 182 -10.62 0.88 -25.79
C THR A 182 -10.52 2.06 -26.77
N ASN A 183 -10.82 3.28 -26.32
CA ASN A 183 -10.64 4.49 -27.14
C ASN A 183 -9.24 5.06 -26.88
N PHE A 184 -8.42 5.12 -27.92
CA PHE A 184 -7.10 5.72 -27.85
C PHE A 184 -7.18 7.20 -27.46
N ASP A 185 -6.57 7.52 -26.32
CA ASP A 185 -6.35 8.88 -25.86
C ASP A 185 -4.85 9.12 -25.64
N TYR A 186 -4.28 10.01 -26.46
CA TYR A 186 -2.86 10.37 -26.40
C TYR A 186 -2.51 11.15 -25.13
N ALA A 187 -3.49 11.83 -24.52
CA ALA A 187 -3.33 12.63 -23.31
C ALA A 187 -3.53 11.80 -22.03
N SER A 188 -4.00 10.55 -22.15
CA SER A 188 -4.14 9.66 -21.00
C SER A 188 -2.80 9.06 -20.57
N GLU A 189 -2.58 9.04 -19.26
CA GLU A 189 -1.45 8.38 -18.60
C GLU A 189 -1.59 6.86 -18.61
N LYS A 190 -2.81 6.33 -18.81
CA LYS A 190 -3.13 4.88 -18.88
C LYS A 190 -2.65 4.07 -17.67
N THR A 191 -2.69 4.67 -16.48
CA THR A 191 -2.33 4.02 -15.22
C THR A 191 -3.48 3.20 -14.62
N GLU A 192 -4.70 3.35 -15.14
CA GLU A 192 -5.88 2.59 -14.72
C GLU A 192 -6.36 1.65 -15.80
N TYR A 193 -6.58 0.39 -15.44
CA TYR A 193 -7.08 -0.61 -16.36
C TYR A 193 -8.50 -0.29 -16.89
N ASP A 194 -8.69 -0.50 -18.20
CA ASP A 194 -9.97 -0.31 -18.90
C ASP A 194 -10.56 1.09 -18.63
N LYS A 195 -11.78 1.19 -18.12
CA LYS A 195 -12.43 2.48 -17.89
C LYS A 195 -11.89 3.22 -16.66
N GLY A 196 -11.13 2.54 -15.79
CA GLY A 196 -10.73 3.04 -14.47
C GLY A 196 -11.92 3.42 -13.57
N GLN A 197 -11.65 3.91 -12.36
CA GLN A 197 -12.66 4.35 -11.39
C GLN A 197 -12.29 5.65 -10.68
N SER A 198 -11.09 6.19 -10.87
CA SER A 198 -10.80 7.52 -10.32
C SER A 198 -11.60 8.63 -11.00
N VAL A 199 -11.62 9.82 -10.39
CA VAL A 199 -12.25 11.02 -10.94
C VAL A 199 -11.78 11.32 -12.36
N MET A 200 -10.49 11.12 -12.68
CA MET A 200 -9.93 11.34 -14.02
C MET A 200 -10.09 10.15 -14.97
N SER A 201 -10.86 9.14 -14.56
CA SER A 201 -11.25 7.98 -15.34
C SER A 201 -12.70 8.06 -15.84
N SER A 202 -13.15 7.04 -16.58
CA SER A 202 -14.47 6.99 -17.23
C SER A 202 -15.44 5.95 -16.63
N GLY A 203 -14.99 5.09 -15.73
CA GLY A 203 -15.84 4.12 -15.04
C GLY A 203 -16.66 4.73 -13.90
N SER A 204 -17.24 3.87 -13.06
CA SER A 204 -18.12 4.27 -11.96
C SER A 204 -17.99 3.27 -10.80
N PRO A 205 -18.16 3.69 -9.53
CA PRO A 205 -18.27 5.08 -9.05
C PRO A 205 -16.98 5.88 -9.28
N ARG A 206 -17.05 7.23 -9.22
CA ARG A 206 -15.92 8.15 -9.36
C ARG A 206 -15.88 9.13 -8.18
N ASP A 207 -15.40 8.64 -7.05
CA ASP A 207 -15.43 9.32 -5.74
C ASP A 207 -14.03 9.43 -5.10
N PHE A 208 -12.96 9.20 -5.87
CA PHE A 208 -11.58 9.40 -5.44
C PHE A 208 -10.64 9.76 -6.59
N PHE A 209 -9.57 10.49 -6.30
CA PHE A 209 -8.45 10.66 -7.23
C PHE A 209 -7.43 9.52 -7.07
N SER A 210 -6.84 9.11 -8.20
CA SER A 210 -5.67 8.22 -8.22
C SER A 210 -4.41 8.98 -7.78
N LEU A 211 -3.40 8.27 -7.28
CA LEU A 211 -2.10 8.82 -6.93
C LEU A 211 -1.44 9.55 -8.11
N SER A 212 -1.64 9.08 -9.34
CA SER A 212 -1.18 9.76 -10.56
C SER A 212 -1.78 11.16 -10.67
N SER A 213 -3.11 11.26 -10.51
CA SER A 213 -3.82 12.53 -10.56
C SER A 213 -3.44 13.44 -9.39
N ILE A 214 -3.34 12.89 -8.18
CA ILE A 214 -2.97 13.64 -6.98
C ILE A 214 -1.57 14.24 -7.12
N ALA A 215 -0.59 13.43 -7.53
CA ALA A 215 0.79 13.89 -7.70
C ALA A 215 0.88 15.02 -8.72
N LEU A 216 0.21 14.86 -9.88
CA LEU A 216 0.22 15.87 -10.93
C LEU A 216 -0.48 17.18 -10.52
N ILE A 217 -1.69 17.08 -9.97
CA ILE A 217 -2.46 18.26 -9.56
C ILE A 217 -1.76 18.98 -8.42
N ARG A 218 -1.24 18.26 -7.40
CA ARG A 218 -0.54 18.90 -6.28
C ARG A 218 0.78 19.54 -6.70
N LYS A 219 1.47 18.99 -7.70
CA LYS A 219 2.62 19.66 -8.31
C LYS A 219 2.22 21.02 -8.88
N TYR A 220 1.18 21.08 -9.71
CA TYR A 220 0.71 22.37 -10.26
C TYR A 220 0.21 23.33 -9.17
N LEU A 221 -0.48 22.83 -8.15
CA LEU A 221 -0.94 23.65 -7.02
C LEU A 221 0.22 24.31 -6.27
N ALA A 222 1.36 23.61 -6.14
CA ALA A 222 2.58 24.10 -5.51
C ALA A 222 3.37 25.07 -6.42
N GLU A 223 3.46 24.79 -7.72
CA GLU A 223 4.27 25.57 -8.67
C GLU A 223 3.57 26.84 -9.17
N GLN A 224 2.26 26.80 -9.38
CA GLN A 224 1.51 27.82 -10.14
C GLN A 224 0.54 28.62 -9.25
N GLY A 225 0.82 28.75 -7.96
CA GLY A 225 -0.14 29.19 -6.95
C GLY A 225 -0.64 30.65 -6.99
N GLY A 226 -0.50 31.35 -8.11
CA GLY A 226 -0.52 32.81 -8.23
C GLY A 226 -1.86 33.56 -8.24
N HIS A 227 -3.04 32.93 -8.20
CA HIS A 227 -4.32 33.67 -8.32
C HIS A 227 -5.41 33.15 -7.39
N ARG A 228 -5.42 33.54 -6.09
CA ARG A 228 -6.40 33.01 -5.12
C ARG A 228 -6.76 33.99 -4.01
N ALA A 229 -7.99 33.88 -3.53
CA ALA A 229 -8.59 34.79 -2.56
C ALA A 229 -8.37 34.39 -1.08
N LYS A 230 -8.18 33.10 -0.76
CA LYS A 230 -8.06 32.66 0.64
C LYS A 230 -7.28 31.36 0.81
N ASP A 231 -6.16 31.48 1.52
CA ASP A 231 -5.30 30.38 1.94
C ASP A 231 -5.44 30.22 3.47
N ILE A 232 -5.73 29.02 3.95
CA ILE A 232 -5.82 28.70 5.38
C ILE A 232 -4.54 27.97 5.78
N ALA A 233 -3.69 28.62 6.56
CA ALA A 233 -2.47 28.01 7.07
C ALA A 233 -2.79 26.97 8.14
N LEU A 234 -2.21 25.78 7.98
CA LEU A 234 -2.36 24.62 8.87
C LEU A 234 -0.96 24.14 9.28
N GLY A 235 -0.87 23.29 10.30
CA GLY A 235 0.40 22.84 10.86
C GLY A 235 0.45 21.32 11.05
N THR A 236 0.08 20.55 10.03
CA THR A 236 0.05 19.08 10.10
C THR A 236 1.34 18.49 9.56
N ALA A 237 1.96 17.57 10.30
CA ALA A 237 3.12 16.82 9.82
C ALA A 237 2.67 15.65 8.92
N PRO A 238 3.42 15.34 7.86
CA PRO A 238 3.09 14.23 7.00
C PRO A 238 3.30 12.87 7.67
N PRO A 239 2.53 11.85 7.27
CA PRO A 239 2.78 10.47 7.67
C PRO A 239 4.13 10.01 7.12
N ARG A 240 4.67 8.92 7.67
CA ARG A 240 5.97 8.36 7.30
C ARG A 240 5.86 6.85 7.11
N ILE A 241 6.18 6.39 5.90
CA ILE A 241 6.30 4.97 5.57
C ILE A 241 7.67 4.47 6.05
N ASP A 242 7.71 3.33 6.74
CA ASP A 242 8.95 2.59 6.97
C ASP A 242 9.38 1.87 5.69
N LYS A 243 10.07 2.61 4.81
CA LYS A 243 10.54 2.12 3.50
C LYS A 243 11.53 0.96 3.62
N THR A 244 12.12 0.73 4.79
CA THR A 244 13.02 -0.42 5.03
C THR A 244 12.29 -1.77 5.00
N LYS A 245 10.97 -1.76 5.18
CA LYS A 245 10.11 -2.94 5.14
C LYS A 245 9.51 -3.22 3.77
N ILE A 246 9.73 -2.34 2.79
CA ILE A 246 9.23 -2.48 1.43
C ILE A 246 10.39 -2.99 0.55
N LYS A 247 10.18 -4.12 -0.12
CA LYS A 247 11.19 -4.64 -1.05
C LYS A 247 11.21 -3.78 -2.32
N PRO A 248 12.38 -3.56 -2.93
CA PRO A 248 12.46 -2.83 -4.20
C PRO A 248 11.77 -3.57 -5.35
N GLN A 249 11.70 -4.90 -5.28
CA GLN A 249 10.98 -5.74 -6.24
C GLN A 249 10.43 -7.00 -5.56
N TYR A 250 9.22 -7.39 -5.98
CA TYR A 250 8.60 -8.67 -5.68
C TYR A 250 8.45 -9.47 -6.97
N THR A 251 8.58 -10.80 -6.90
CA THR A 251 8.35 -11.68 -8.06
C THR A 251 7.16 -12.60 -7.75
N LEU A 252 6.23 -12.73 -8.70
CA LEU A 252 5.07 -13.61 -8.57
C LEU A 252 4.83 -14.39 -9.87
N PRO A 253 4.32 -15.63 -9.80
CA PRO A 253 3.66 -16.25 -10.92
C PRO A 253 2.35 -15.49 -11.20
N LYS A 254 1.96 -15.40 -12.47
CA LYS A 254 0.63 -14.89 -12.83
C LYS A 254 -0.48 -15.68 -12.12
N ASP A 255 -1.65 -15.08 -12.00
CA ASP A 255 -2.85 -15.61 -11.31
C ASP A 255 -2.66 -15.86 -9.80
N THR A 256 -1.65 -15.23 -9.19
CA THR A 256 -1.43 -15.24 -7.73
C THR A 256 -2.00 -13.97 -7.10
N TYR A 257 -2.84 -14.11 -6.06
CA TYR A 257 -3.29 -12.94 -5.28
C TYR A 257 -2.14 -12.37 -4.45
N PHE A 258 -2.14 -11.06 -4.27
CA PHE A 258 -1.09 -10.39 -3.53
C PHE A 258 -1.55 -9.16 -2.79
N ALA A 259 -0.85 -8.80 -1.70
CA ALA A 259 -1.14 -7.62 -0.93
C ALA A 259 0.14 -6.92 -0.45
N PHE A 260 0.18 -5.60 -0.58
CA PHE A 260 1.29 -4.79 -0.08
C PHE A 260 1.01 -4.38 1.37
N ALA A 261 1.92 -4.74 2.27
CA ALA A 261 1.95 -4.18 3.61
C ALA A 261 2.69 -2.83 3.57
N ILE A 262 2.03 -1.78 4.04
CA ILE A 262 2.54 -0.41 4.05
C ILE A 262 2.68 0.01 5.52
N PRO A 263 3.79 -0.33 6.20
CA PRO A 263 3.99 0.09 7.58
C PRO A 263 4.24 1.58 7.62
N ALA A 264 3.38 2.31 8.34
CA ALA A 264 3.46 3.75 8.45
C ALA A 264 3.17 4.21 9.87
N THR A 265 3.69 5.39 10.20
CA THR A 265 3.41 6.11 11.44
C THR A 265 3.10 7.56 11.10
N ASP A 266 2.32 8.21 11.95
CA ASP A 266 2.03 9.63 11.84
C ASP A 266 2.04 10.24 13.24
N PRO A 267 2.72 11.39 13.44
CA PRO A 267 2.81 12.02 14.75
C PRO A 267 1.50 12.70 15.18
N ASP A 268 0.65 13.08 14.23
CA ASP A 268 -0.49 13.98 14.44
C ASP A 268 -1.84 13.28 14.16
N SER A 269 -1.84 12.14 13.47
CA SER A 269 -3.04 11.40 13.06
C SER A 269 -3.08 9.97 13.60
N ARG A 270 -4.22 9.59 14.21
CA ARG A 270 -4.45 8.25 14.75
C ARG A 270 -4.91 7.23 13.72
N GLN A 271 -5.52 7.70 12.64
CA GLN A 271 -6.02 6.89 11.54
C GLN A 271 -5.31 7.34 10.27
N LEU A 272 -5.05 6.42 9.35
CA LEU A 272 -4.39 6.68 8.08
C LEU A 272 -5.18 5.99 6.96
N HIS A 273 -5.08 6.54 5.75
CA HIS A 273 -5.54 5.90 4.53
C HIS A 273 -4.37 5.35 3.74
N TYR A 274 -4.50 4.11 3.29
CA TYR A 274 -3.49 3.36 2.56
C TYR A 274 -3.95 3.10 1.12
N ARG A 275 -3.01 3.19 0.18
CA ARG A 275 -3.24 2.97 -1.25
C ARG A 275 -2.07 2.23 -1.87
N ALA A 276 -2.37 1.39 -2.84
CA ALA A 276 -1.39 0.78 -3.73
C ALA A 276 -1.95 0.86 -5.15
N GLU A 277 -1.20 1.44 -6.08
CA GLU A 277 -1.67 1.69 -7.44
C GLU A 277 -0.57 1.37 -8.44
N GLN A 278 -0.92 0.69 -9.53
CA GLN A 278 0.00 0.54 -10.66
C GLN A 278 0.21 1.93 -11.30
N HIS A 279 1.46 2.28 -11.63
CA HIS A 279 1.82 3.63 -12.08
C HIS A 279 2.71 3.66 -13.35
N ASP A 280 2.70 2.62 -14.18
CA ASP A 280 3.45 2.65 -15.43
C ASP A 280 2.80 3.63 -16.44
N VAL A 281 3.23 4.90 -16.44
CA VAL A 281 2.69 5.96 -17.32
C VAL A 281 3.01 5.69 -18.79
N ARG A 282 1.98 5.74 -19.65
CA ARG A 282 2.04 5.46 -21.10
C ARG A 282 1.41 6.60 -21.93
N LEU A 283 1.87 7.83 -21.69
CA LEU A 283 1.47 9.01 -22.46
C LEU A 283 1.89 8.88 -23.92
N GLY A 284 0.98 9.18 -24.85
CA GLY A 284 1.20 9.07 -26.30
C GLY A 284 1.25 7.65 -26.87
N GLU A 285 1.50 6.63 -26.04
CA GLU A 285 1.56 5.22 -26.44
C GLU A 285 0.18 4.65 -26.76
N GLU A 286 0.05 3.80 -27.78
CA GLU A 286 -1.22 3.15 -28.12
C GLU A 286 -1.62 2.07 -27.11
N ALA A 287 -0.67 1.21 -26.74
CA ALA A 287 -0.91 0.11 -25.82
C ALA A 287 -0.80 0.54 -24.34
N SER A 288 -1.69 0.01 -23.52
CA SER A 288 -1.59 0.07 -22.06
C SER A 288 -0.91 -1.17 -21.50
N VAL A 289 -0.23 -1.00 -20.35
CA VAL A 289 0.26 -2.10 -19.52
C VAL A 289 -0.44 -2.15 -18.16
N ALA A 290 -1.41 -1.26 -17.90
CA ALA A 290 -2.24 -1.35 -16.72
C ALA A 290 -3.01 -2.67 -16.74
N GLN A 291 -3.02 -3.38 -15.62
CA GLN A 291 -3.70 -4.66 -15.47
C GLN A 291 -4.58 -4.73 -14.22
N TYR A 292 -4.31 -3.87 -13.24
CA TYR A 292 -4.99 -3.88 -11.97
C TYR A 292 -5.94 -2.70 -11.87
N THR A 293 -7.16 -2.97 -11.39
CA THR A 293 -8.04 -1.91 -10.92
C THR A 293 -7.42 -1.25 -9.70
N ILE A 294 -7.55 0.07 -9.59
CA ILE A 294 -7.09 0.80 -8.42
C ILE A 294 -8.08 0.57 -7.26
N PRO A 295 -7.65 -0.01 -6.13
CA PRO A 295 -8.49 -0.12 -4.95
C PRO A 295 -8.82 1.26 -4.39
N GLN A 296 -10.03 1.43 -3.83
CA GLN A 296 -10.35 2.60 -3.04
C GLN A 296 -9.40 2.72 -1.82
N PRO A 297 -9.12 3.95 -1.34
CA PRO A 297 -8.37 4.13 -0.08
C PRO A 297 -8.98 3.32 1.05
N THR A 298 -8.11 2.61 1.79
CA THR A 298 -8.51 1.75 2.91
C THR A 298 -7.82 2.17 4.20
N THR A 299 -8.39 1.82 5.34
CA THR A 299 -7.79 2.04 6.66
C THR A 299 -6.90 0.87 7.09
N SER A 300 -6.91 -0.21 6.32
CA SER A 300 -6.01 -1.36 6.50
C SER A 300 -4.62 -1.03 5.95
N PRO A 301 -3.53 -1.26 6.71
CA PRO A 301 -2.17 -1.12 6.19
C PRO A 301 -1.81 -2.19 5.15
N LEU A 302 -2.70 -3.16 4.91
CA LEU A 302 -2.57 -4.20 3.90
C LEU A 302 -3.52 -3.90 2.74
N VAL A 303 -2.97 -3.51 1.59
CA VAL A 303 -3.73 -3.23 0.36
C VAL A 303 -3.66 -4.44 -0.57
N ALA A 304 -4.80 -5.12 -0.75
CA ALA A 304 -4.88 -6.40 -1.45
C ALA A 304 -5.41 -6.28 -2.89
N PHE A 305 -4.81 -7.05 -3.77
CA PHE A 305 -5.24 -7.32 -5.14
C PHE A 305 -5.70 -8.77 -5.21
N LYS A 306 -7.03 -8.93 -5.31
CA LYS A 306 -7.72 -10.20 -5.47
C LYS A 306 -9.08 -9.96 -6.14
N ARG A 307 -9.72 -11.03 -6.57
CA ARG A 307 -11.12 -11.00 -7.00
C ARG A 307 -12.02 -10.46 -5.89
N GLN A 308 -12.95 -9.58 -6.25
CA GLN A 308 -13.88 -8.95 -5.32
C GLN A 308 -15.32 -9.20 -5.74
N TYR A 309 -16.22 -9.23 -4.76
CA TYR A 309 -17.65 -9.44 -4.98
C TYR A 309 -18.45 -8.28 -4.38
N SER A 310 -19.47 -7.83 -5.11
CA SER A 310 -20.30 -6.70 -4.72
C SER A 310 -21.21 -7.08 -3.56
N GLN A 311 -21.12 -6.36 -2.44
CA GLN A 311 -22.02 -6.51 -1.30
C GLN A 311 -23.50 -6.22 -1.65
N GLN A 312 -23.75 -5.53 -2.76
CA GLN A 312 -25.12 -5.20 -3.20
C GLN A 312 -25.75 -6.25 -4.10
N THR A 313 -24.95 -7.03 -4.83
CA THR A 313 -25.47 -7.94 -5.87
C THR A 313 -24.95 -9.37 -5.76
N GLY A 314 -23.91 -9.60 -4.94
CA GLY A 314 -23.16 -10.86 -4.87
C GLY A 314 -22.33 -11.17 -6.12
N LYS A 315 -22.44 -10.38 -7.20
CA LYS A 315 -21.69 -10.61 -8.43
C LYS A 315 -20.25 -10.18 -8.27
N GLU A 316 -19.36 -10.82 -9.01
CA GLU A 316 -17.98 -10.35 -9.15
C GLU A 316 -17.97 -8.89 -9.60
N VAL A 317 -17.17 -8.07 -8.91
CA VAL A 317 -16.94 -6.69 -9.30
C VAL A 317 -16.15 -6.73 -10.61
N ALA A 318 -16.71 -6.09 -11.64
CA ALA A 318 -16.09 -6.05 -12.97
C ALA A 318 -14.63 -5.62 -12.88
N ASN A 319 -13.75 -6.34 -13.58
CA ASN A 319 -12.30 -6.12 -13.61
C ASN A 319 -11.55 -6.27 -12.27
N SER A 320 -12.21 -6.67 -11.17
CA SER A 320 -11.52 -6.88 -9.88
C SER A 320 -10.44 -7.97 -9.93
N TRP A 321 -10.53 -8.89 -10.88
CA TRP A 321 -9.45 -9.80 -11.24
C TRP A 321 -9.46 -10.10 -12.73
N LEU A 322 -8.27 -10.12 -13.36
CA LEU A 322 -8.15 -10.48 -14.76
C LEU A 322 -8.04 -12.00 -14.92
N GLY A 323 -8.81 -12.56 -15.87
CA GLY A 323 -8.69 -13.97 -16.25
C GLY A 323 -7.44 -14.28 -17.10
N GLN A 324 -6.77 -13.25 -17.65
CA GLN A 324 -5.52 -13.36 -18.39
C GLN A 324 -4.61 -12.20 -18.03
N GLN A 325 -3.61 -12.45 -17.20
CA GLN A 325 -2.55 -11.50 -16.89
C GLN A 325 -1.39 -11.64 -17.87
N GLN A 326 -0.81 -10.51 -18.26
CA GLN A 326 0.44 -10.41 -19.00
C GLN A 326 1.63 -10.47 -18.03
N THR A 327 2.65 -11.23 -18.42
CA THR A 327 3.94 -11.23 -17.74
C THR A 327 4.68 -9.91 -18.01
N GLY A 328 5.55 -9.51 -17.09
CA GLY A 328 6.25 -8.24 -17.19
C GLY A 328 6.66 -7.71 -15.83
N ASN A 329 7.32 -6.56 -15.83
CA ASN A 329 7.68 -5.83 -14.62
C ASN A 329 6.85 -4.56 -14.56
N PHE A 330 6.09 -4.41 -13.47
CA PHE A 330 5.11 -3.34 -13.28
C PHE A 330 5.49 -2.47 -12.09
N THR A 331 5.37 -1.17 -12.26
CA THR A 331 5.66 -0.20 -11.20
C THR A 331 4.43 -0.01 -10.33
N PHE A 332 4.60 -0.13 -9.01
CA PHE A 332 3.57 0.18 -8.03
C PHE A 332 4.01 1.33 -7.14
N TRP A 333 3.11 2.29 -6.98
CA TRP A 333 3.20 3.32 -5.95
C TRP A 333 2.39 2.88 -4.75
N LEU A 334 3.04 2.95 -3.58
CA LEU A 334 2.48 2.68 -2.27
C LEU A 334 2.39 4.00 -1.53
N ALA A 335 1.21 4.38 -1.09
CA ALA A 335 1.01 5.66 -0.43
C ALA A 335 0.27 5.48 0.89
N VAL A 336 0.63 6.34 1.82
CA VAL A 336 -0.13 6.60 3.03
C VAL A 336 -0.50 8.07 3.05
N SER A 337 -1.73 8.36 3.44
CA SER A 337 -2.19 9.70 3.69
C SER A 337 -2.82 9.80 5.06
N ASP A 338 -2.65 10.95 5.68
CA ASP A 338 -3.30 11.26 6.94
C ASP A 338 -4.78 11.60 6.72
N THR A 339 -5.54 11.77 7.81
CA THR A 339 -6.98 12.07 7.76
C THR A 339 -7.36 12.90 8.98
N PRO A 340 -8.31 13.85 8.87
CA PRO A 340 -8.73 14.64 10.01
C PRO A 340 -9.25 13.75 11.15
N SER A 341 -8.84 14.06 12.38
CA SER A 341 -9.15 13.28 13.58
C SER A 341 -10.59 13.42 14.09
N ASP A 342 -11.31 14.48 13.69
CA ASP A 342 -12.67 14.78 14.16
C ASP A 342 -13.68 15.15 13.07
N GLY A 343 -13.23 15.30 11.81
CA GLY A 343 -14.08 15.65 10.66
C GLY A 343 -14.77 17.03 10.74
N THR A 344 -14.42 17.87 11.72
CA THR A 344 -15.09 19.17 11.96
C THR A 344 -14.15 20.38 11.88
N SER A 345 -12.84 20.15 11.95
CA SER A 345 -11.81 21.17 11.84
C SER A 345 -11.22 21.27 10.43
N ASP A 346 -10.69 22.44 10.08
CA ASP A 346 -9.93 22.62 8.83
C ASP A 346 -8.70 21.73 8.81
N TYR A 347 -8.53 21.00 7.71
CA TYR A 347 -7.50 19.99 7.57
C TYR A 347 -6.96 19.95 6.15
N ILE A 348 -5.68 19.64 6.01
CA ILE A 348 -5.07 19.36 4.72
C ILE A 348 -4.35 18.02 4.75
N THR A 349 -4.75 17.15 3.83
CA THR A 349 -4.15 15.83 3.71
C THR A 349 -2.70 15.91 3.29
N GLN A 350 -1.82 15.27 4.05
CA GLN A 350 -0.42 15.06 3.70
C GLN A 350 -0.18 13.59 3.31
N TYR A 351 0.91 13.37 2.58
CA TYR A 351 1.25 12.07 2.00
C TYR A 351 2.72 11.70 2.24
N ASP A 352 2.98 10.40 2.28
CA ASP A 352 4.30 9.84 1.95
C ASP A 352 4.11 8.69 0.95
N LEU A 353 5.10 8.52 0.07
CA LEU A 353 5.08 7.55 -1.02
C LEU A 353 6.32 6.67 -0.95
N ALA A 354 6.13 5.42 -1.34
CA ALA A 354 7.18 4.48 -1.70
C ALA A 354 6.90 3.89 -3.08
N GLU A 355 7.96 3.51 -3.78
CA GLU A 355 7.86 2.75 -5.04
C GLU A 355 8.35 1.32 -4.84
N THR A 356 7.68 0.37 -5.48
CA THR A 356 8.15 -1.01 -5.63
C THR A 356 7.84 -1.53 -7.03
N GLN A 357 8.48 -2.63 -7.40
CA GLN A 357 8.31 -3.30 -8.68
C GLN A 357 7.66 -4.67 -8.48
N LEU A 358 6.69 -5.02 -9.33
CA LEU A 358 6.09 -6.35 -9.38
C LEU A 358 6.50 -7.05 -10.69
N LEU A 359 7.33 -8.06 -10.57
CA LEU A 359 7.75 -8.92 -11.68
C LEU A 359 6.83 -10.13 -11.78
N LEU A 360 5.86 -10.08 -12.69
CA LEU A 360 5.00 -11.23 -13.04
C LEU A 360 5.68 -12.14 -14.06
N LYS A 361 5.72 -13.42 -13.76
CA LYS A 361 6.29 -14.46 -14.62
C LYS A 361 5.30 -15.60 -14.85
N GLU A 362 5.60 -16.45 -15.83
CA GLU A 362 5.02 -17.78 -15.90
C GLU A 362 5.52 -18.63 -14.72
N GLY A 363 4.68 -19.55 -14.24
CA GLY A 363 4.98 -20.39 -13.09
C GLY A 363 3.72 -21.00 -12.49
N THR A 364 3.85 -21.71 -11.38
CA THR A 364 2.69 -22.28 -10.67
C THR A 364 2.06 -21.22 -9.75
N PRO A 365 0.80 -20.80 -9.98
CA PRO A 365 0.17 -19.78 -9.15
C PRO A 365 0.04 -20.22 -7.69
N PHE A 366 0.16 -19.26 -6.76
CA PHE A 366 -0.11 -19.53 -5.34
C PHE A 366 -1.62 -19.47 -5.07
N LYS A 367 -2.28 -20.64 -4.96
CA LYS A 367 -3.75 -20.73 -4.88
C LYS A 367 -4.21 -21.93 -4.08
N ILE A 368 -5.18 -21.74 -3.18
CA ILE A 368 -5.81 -22.85 -2.45
C ILE A 368 -6.59 -23.73 -3.44
N THR A 369 -6.38 -25.04 -3.34
CA THR A 369 -7.02 -26.05 -4.19
C THR A 369 -8.07 -26.86 -3.45
N THR A 370 -8.10 -26.78 -2.11
CA THR A 370 -9.16 -27.37 -1.30
C THR A 370 -10.48 -26.62 -1.52
N ALA A 371 -11.49 -27.33 -2.04
CA ALA A 371 -12.84 -26.78 -2.15
C ALA A 371 -13.52 -26.75 -0.78
N THR A 372 -13.97 -25.59 -0.34
CA THR A 372 -14.65 -25.40 0.96
C THR A 372 -16.04 -24.80 0.83
N ALA A 373 -16.43 -24.31 -0.35
CA ALA A 373 -17.68 -23.59 -0.56
C ALA A 373 -18.90 -24.34 -0.01
N ASN A 374 -19.67 -23.67 0.87
CA ASN A 374 -20.90 -24.16 1.50
C ASN A 374 -20.75 -25.54 2.19
N LYS A 375 -19.54 -25.95 2.56
CA LYS A 375 -19.32 -27.15 3.36
C LYS A 375 -19.52 -26.84 4.84
N THR A 376 -19.96 -27.84 5.60
CA THR A 376 -20.06 -27.77 7.05
C THR A 376 -18.96 -28.61 7.68
N TYR A 377 -18.20 -28.00 8.58
CA TYR A 377 -17.19 -28.65 9.39
C TYR A 377 -17.58 -28.57 10.87
N LYS A 378 -16.96 -29.42 11.69
CA LYS A 378 -17.09 -29.38 13.15
C LYS A 378 -15.86 -28.76 13.79
N GLY A 379 -16.05 -28.02 14.87
CA GLY A 379 -14.96 -27.55 15.72
C GLY A 379 -14.08 -28.70 16.20
N GLY A 380 -12.77 -28.50 16.24
CA GLY A 380 -11.78 -29.52 16.58
C GLY A 380 -11.53 -30.58 15.51
N SER A 381 -12.30 -30.60 14.41
CA SER A 381 -12.05 -31.53 13.30
C SER A 381 -10.78 -31.16 12.52
N LYS A 382 -10.19 -32.16 11.87
CA LYS A 382 -9.04 -31.98 10.99
C LYS A 382 -9.47 -31.61 9.58
N LEU A 383 -8.80 -30.63 8.98
CA LEU A 383 -8.96 -30.24 7.58
C LEU A 383 -7.59 -30.33 6.88
N SER A 384 -7.47 -31.25 5.92
CA SER A 384 -6.31 -31.29 5.03
C SER A 384 -6.40 -30.15 4.00
N LEU A 385 -5.75 -29.04 4.30
CA LEU A 385 -5.67 -27.89 3.42
C LEU A 385 -4.55 -28.10 2.39
N THR A 386 -4.82 -27.76 1.14
CA THR A 386 -3.88 -27.87 0.02
C THR A 386 -3.91 -26.59 -0.82
N TRP A 387 -2.74 -26.20 -1.32
CA TRP A 387 -2.58 -25.08 -2.25
C TRP A 387 -1.51 -25.40 -3.29
N SER A 388 -1.66 -24.85 -4.49
CA SER A 388 -0.60 -24.83 -5.49
C SER A 388 0.45 -23.81 -5.08
N VAL A 389 1.73 -24.14 -5.31
CA VAL A 389 2.88 -23.29 -4.99
C VAL A 389 4.01 -23.57 -5.98
N ASP A 390 4.64 -22.52 -6.48
CA ASP A 390 5.85 -22.63 -7.28
C ASP A 390 7.05 -22.96 -6.37
N ARG A 391 7.60 -24.17 -6.51
CA ARG A 391 8.63 -24.70 -5.59
C ARG A 391 9.98 -24.02 -5.73
N GLU A 392 10.28 -23.41 -6.88
CA GLU A 392 11.54 -22.69 -7.07
C GLU A 392 11.41 -21.26 -6.53
N LEU A 393 10.31 -20.57 -6.86
CA LEU A 393 10.12 -19.19 -6.42
C LEU A 393 9.88 -19.06 -4.92
N PHE A 394 9.12 -19.99 -4.33
CA PHE A 394 8.77 -19.99 -2.91
C PHE A 394 9.58 -21.00 -2.10
N LYS A 395 10.76 -21.39 -2.59
CA LYS A 395 11.66 -22.28 -1.89
C LYS A 395 12.03 -21.73 -0.52
N ASP A 396 12.02 -22.59 0.50
CA ASP A 396 12.38 -22.27 1.89
C ASP A 396 11.56 -21.12 2.52
N THR A 397 10.41 -20.78 1.93
CA THR A 397 9.48 -19.81 2.51
C THR A 397 8.58 -20.46 3.55
N LYS A 398 8.00 -19.62 4.41
CA LYS A 398 7.03 -20.01 5.44
C LYS A 398 5.69 -19.35 5.18
N VAL A 399 4.62 -19.99 5.62
CA VAL A 399 3.27 -19.45 5.53
C VAL A 399 2.65 -19.25 6.90
N ARG A 400 1.73 -18.30 6.96
CA ARG A 400 0.77 -18.12 8.04
C ARG A 400 -0.62 -18.46 7.53
N ILE A 401 -1.39 -19.17 8.34
CA ILE A 401 -2.75 -19.60 8.03
C ILE A 401 -3.71 -18.94 9.01
N LEU A 402 -4.66 -18.19 8.46
CA LEU A 402 -5.61 -17.37 9.20
C LEU A 402 -7.05 -17.76 8.84
N LEU A 403 -7.99 -17.52 9.76
CA LEU A 403 -9.41 -17.76 9.59
C LEU A 403 -10.22 -16.47 9.75
N SER A 404 -11.14 -16.29 8.82
CA SER A 404 -12.18 -15.28 8.78
C SER A 404 -13.53 -15.89 9.17
N GLU A 405 -14.38 -15.10 9.83
CA GLU A 405 -15.80 -15.40 10.07
C GLU A 405 -16.77 -14.40 9.42
N ASP A 406 -16.26 -13.48 8.57
CA ASP A 406 -17.01 -12.36 7.99
C ASP A 406 -16.88 -12.28 6.45
N HIS A 407 -16.80 -13.44 5.79
CA HIS A 407 -16.61 -13.58 4.34
C HIS A 407 -15.27 -13.06 3.81
N GLY A 408 -14.22 -13.09 4.61
CA GLY A 408 -12.85 -12.71 4.24
C GLY A 408 -12.59 -11.21 4.33
N GLN A 409 -13.40 -10.46 5.07
CA GLN A 409 -13.19 -9.04 5.32
C GLN A 409 -12.12 -8.82 6.39
N THR A 410 -12.13 -9.63 7.45
CA THR A 410 -11.11 -9.66 8.50
C THR A 410 -10.62 -11.08 8.77
N TYR A 411 -9.44 -11.19 9.37
CA TYR A 411 -8.81 -12.48 9.66
C TYR A 411 -8.31 -12.52 11.10
N PRO A 412 -9.22 -12.51 12.10
CA PRO A 412 -8.84 -12.35 13.51
C PRO A 412 -8.22 -13.62 14.13
N TYR A 413 -8.41 -14.78 13.50
CA TYR A 413 -8.03 -16.07 14.09
C TYR A 413 -6.78 -16.65 13.44
N LEU A 414 -5.72 -16.84 14.22
CA LEU A 414 -4.51 -17.53 13.79
C LEU A 414 -4.68 -19.05 13.93
N LEU A 415 -4.58 -19.79 12.81
CA LEU A 415 -4.68 -21.25 12.82
C LEU A 415 -3.30 -21.92 12.88
N ALA A 416 -2.33 -21.39 12.13
CA ALA A 416 -0.95 -21.85 12.12
C ALA A 416 -0.02 -20.69 11.73
N ASP A 417 1.15 -20.61 12.35
CA ASP A 417 2.14 -19.56 12.09
C ASP A 417 3.50 -20.15 11.74
N ALA A 418 4.20 -19.50 10.81
CA ALA A 418 5.56 -19.85 10.41
C ALA A 418 5.79 -21.32 9.99
N VAL A 419 4.76 -21.97 9.44
CA VAL A 419 4.84 -23.35 8.96
C VAL A 419 5.47 -23.39 7.57
N ASP A 420 6.15 -24.49 7.24
CA ASP A 420 6.87 -24.60 5.97
C ASP A 420 5.89 -24.56 4.78
N ASN A 421 6.25 -23.82 3.72
CA ASN A 421 5.43 -23.66 2.53
C ASN A 421 5.53 -24.89 1.61
N THR A 422 4.92 -26.00 2.01
CA THR A 422 5.01 -27.29 1.32
C THR A 422 3.89 -27.54 0.30
N GLY A 423 2.87 -26.67 0.25
CA GLY A 423 1.66 -26.85 -0.57
C GLY A 423 0.54 -27.60 0.16
N SER A 424 0.75 -28.05 1.39
CA SER A 424 -0.29 -28.65 2.21
C SER A 424 -0.07 -28.47 3.70
N TYR A 425 -1.15 -28.45 4.46
CA TYR A 425 -1.11 -28.42 5.92
C TYR A 425 -2.35 -29.08 6.51
N GLU A 426 -2.17 -29.88 7.56
CA GLU A 426 -3.29 -30.48 8.30
C GLU A 426 -3.73 -29.54 9.43
N LEU A 427 -4.82 -28.81 9.21
CA LEU A 427 -5.37 -27.88 10.18
C LEU A 427 -6.24 -28.61 11.21
N THR A 428 -6.21 -28.14 12.44
CA THR A 428 -7.31 -28.39 13.39
C THR A 428 -8.16 -27.14 13.46
N LEU A 429 -9.45 -27.26 13.14
CA LEU A 429 -10.36 -26.11 13.12
C LEU A 429 -10.72 -25.67 14.55
N PRO A 430 -10.81 -24.36 14.82
CA PRO A 430 -11.19 -23.87 16.14
C PRO A 430 -12.63 -24.25 16.47
N ASN A 431 -12.97 -24.32 17.76
CA ASN A 431 -14.33 -24.64 18.18
C ASN A 431 -15.21 -23.40 18.35
N ILE A 432 -15.37 -22.65 17.26
CA ILE A 432 -16.20 -21.44 17.22
C ILE A 432 -17.34 -21.62 16.21
N PRO A 433 -18.55 -21.11 16.48
CA PRO A 433 -19.66 -21.21 15.55
C PRO A 433 -19.51 -20.18 14.42
N ILE A 434 -19.27 -20.64 13.19
CA ILE A 434 -19.35 -19.81 11.98
C ILE A 434 -20.57 -20.26 11.19
N ARG A 435 -21.57 -19.38 11.05
CA ARG A 435 -22.86 -19.70 10.42
C ARG A 435 -22.95 -19.15 9.00
N LYS A 436 -24.07 -19.42 8.35
CA LYS A 436 -24.47 -18.62 7.20
C LYS A 436 -24.85 -17.21 7.67
N GLN A 437 -24.49 -16.22 6.86
CA GLN A 437 -24.78 -14.81 7.10
C GLN A 437 -25.26 -14.17 5.79
N LEU A 438 -26.00 -13.08 5.90
CA LEU A 438 -26.34 -12.28 4.72
C LEU A 438 -25.06 -11.69 4.10
N TYR A 439 -24.92 -11.83 2.78
CA TYR A 439 -23.85 -11.20 2.04
C TYR A 439 -24.26 -9.77 1.66
N GLY A 440 -23.98 -8.83 2.56
CA GLY A 440 -24.33 -7.42 2.39
C GLY A 440 -25.83 -7.22 2.19
N SER A 441 -26.19 -6.44 1.17
CA SER A 441 -27.57 -6.19 0.76
C SER A 441 -27.98 -6.99 -0.49
N SER A 442 -27.23 -8.03 -0.86
CA SER A 442 -27.48 -8.83 -2.08
C SER A 442 -28.69 -9.77 -1.99
N GLY A 443 -29.17 -10.04 -0.77
CA GLY A 443 -30.21 -11.04 -0.50
C GLY A 443 -29.70 -12.49 -0.49
N LEU A 444 -28.40 -12.72 -0.68
CA LEU A 444 -27.78 -14.04 -0.56
C LEU A 444 -27.44 -14.34 0.90
N GLU A 445 -27.70 -15.57 1.35
CA GLU A 445 -27.29 -16.08 2.66
C GLU A 445 -26.31 -17.25 2.46
N VAL A 446 -25.04 -17.05 2.84
CA VAL A 446 -23.92 -17.91 2.47
C VAL A 446 -22.98 -18.17 3.65
N GLY A 447 -22.16 -19.23 3.59
CA GLY A 447 -21.20 -19.52 4.65
C GLY A 447 -20.15 -18.42 4.79
N ALA A 448 -19.82 -18.03 6.03
CA ALA A 448 -18.94 -16.90 6.30
C ALA A 448 -17.46 -17.28 6.54
N GLY A 449 -17.16 -18.58 6.65
CA GLY A 449 -15.83 -19.10 6.94
C GLY A 449 -14.90 -19.03 5.73
N VAL A 450 -13.80 -18.29 5.85
CA VAL A 450 -12.76 -18.20 4.81
C VAL A 450 -11.39 -18.42 5.44
N ILE A 451 -10.61 -19.35 4.90
CA ILE A 451 -9.21 -19.54 5.29
C ILE A 451 -8.31 -18.76 4.33
N LYS A 452 -7.35 -18.02 4.87
CA LYS A 452 -6.28 -17.36 4.12
C LYS A 452 -4.94 -18.01 4.44
N VAL A 453 -4.16 -18.31 3.42
CA VAL A 453 -2.75 -18.68 3.53
C VAL A 453 -1.94 -17.52 2.96
N GLU A 454 -1.08 -16.91 3.76
CA GLU A 454 -0.19 -15.83 3.34
C GLU A 454 1.27 -16.24 3.50
N VAL A 455 2.12 -15.87 2.55
CA VAL A 455 3.55 -16.17 2.59
C VAL A 455 4.26 -15.10 3.43
N ILE A 456 4.94 -15.52 4.50
CA ILE A 456 5.66 -14.62 5.41
C ILE A 456 6.84 -13.96 4.66
N ASP A 457 7.07 -12.68 4.94
CA ASP A 457 8.06 -11.83 4.26
C ASP A 457 7.88 -11.75 2.73
N HIS A 458 6.68 -12.04 2.24
CA HIS A 458 6.30 -11.91 0.84
C HIS A 458 4.91 -11.27 0.72
N ILE A 459 4.54 -10.83 -0.48
CA ILE A 459 3.21 -10.26 -0.76
C ILE A 459 2.17 -11.30 -1.18
N ALA A 460 2.55 -12.57 -1.37
CA ALA A 460 1.68 -13.59 -1.96
C ALA A 460 0.69 -14.11 -0.92
N PHE A 461 -0.56 -14.31 -1.32
CA PHE A 461 -1.54 -15.00 -0.49
C PHE A 461 -2.55 -15.78 -1.34
N ALA A 462 -3.30 -16.66 -0.69
CA ALA A 462 -4.40 -17.39 -1.28
C ALA A 462 -5.55 -17.48 -0.27
N VAL A 463 -6.79 -17.55 -0.76
CA VAL A 463 -7.99 -17.69 0.05
C VAL A 463 -8.83 -18.86 -0.45
N THR A 464 -9.57 -19.50 0.47
CA THR A 464 -10.60 -20.48 0.10
C THR A 464 -11.76 -19.80 -0.63
N ASP A 465 -12.66 -20.59 -1.19
CA ASP A 465 -13.82 -20.07 -1.93
C ASP A 465 -14.60 -19.02 -1.13
N GLU A 466 -14.76 -17.85 -1.72
CA GLU A 466 -15.49 -16.71 -1.14
C GLU A 466 -16.58 -16.17 -2.08
N ASN A 467 -16.82 -16.85 -3.21
CA ASN A 467 -17.83 -16.45 -4.19
C ASN A 467 -19.24 -16.65 -3.61
N PRO A 468 -19.99 -15.57 -3.30
CA PRO A 468 -21.31 -15.70 -2.70
C PRO A 468 -22.32 -16.33 -3.68
N GLN A 469 -22.12 -16.21 -5.00
CA GLN A 469 -22.99 -16.89 -5.97
C GLN A 469 -22.78 -18.41 -6.03
N ALA A 470 -21.66 -18.90 -5.48
CA ALA A 470 -21.33 -20.31 -5.39
C ALA A 470 -21.51 -20.87 -3.96
N GLY A 471 -22.27 -20.19 -3.11
CA GLY A 471 -22.53 -20.60 -1.72
C GLY A 471 -21.57 -20.02 -0.68
N GLY A 472 -20.67 -19.13 -1.09
CA GLY A 472 -19.73 -18.43 -0.23
C GLY A 472 -18.69 -19.36 0.41
N GLY A 473 -18.26 -18.98 1.61
CA GLY A 473 -17.33 -19.76 2.43
C GLY A 473 -17.97 -20.99 3.06
N PHE A 474 -17.27 -21.57 4.04
CA PHE A 474 -17.75 -22.73 4.79
C PHE A 474 -18.49 -22.32 6.08
N ILE A 475 -19.11 -23.32 6.70
CA ILE A 475 -19.80 -23.26 7.99
C ILE A 475 -18.99 -24.07 8.99
N LEU A 476 -18.89 -23.57 10.22
CA LEU A 476 -18.24 -24.26 11.32
C LEU A 476 -19.24 -24.43 12.45
N GLU A 477 -19.63 -25.66 12.70
CA GLU A 477 -20.49 -26.03 13.82
C GLU A 477 -19.66 -26.27 15.06
N LYS A 478 -20.17 -25.78 16.20
CA LYS A 478 -19.55 -26.02 17.49
C LYS A 478 -19.69 -27.50 17.87
N GLU A 479 -18.62 -28.10 18.37
CA GLU A 479 -18.63 -29.43 18.98
C GLU A 479 -18.70 -29.28 20.50
N GLU A 480 -19.82 -29.68 21.09
CA GLU A 480 -20.13 -29.41 22.50
C GLU A 480 -19.26 -30.22 23.47
N ASN A 481 -18.75 -31.38 23.04
CA ASN A 481 -17.97 -32.29 23.89
C ASN A 481 -16.47 -32.26 23.58
N LEU A 482 -15.94 -31.16 23.01
CA LEU A 482 -14.53 -31.05 22.68
C LEU A 482 -13.69 -30.77 23.94
N PRO A 483 -12.74 -31.64 24.34
CA PRO A 483 -11.86 -31.36 25.46
C PRO A 483 -10.86 -30.24 25.13
N LEU A 484 -10.36 -29.56 26.15
CA LEU A 484 -9.22 -28.66 26.01
C LEU A 484 -7.97 -29.47 25.67
N ALA A 485 -7.36 -29.21 24.52
CA ALA A 485 -6.15 -29.90 24.08
C ALA A 485 -5.29 -29.00 23.19
N PHE A 486 -3.96 -29.16 23.29
CA PHE A 486 -3.04 -28.54 22.34
C PHE A 486 -3.13 -29.20 20.95
N VAL A 487 -2.99 -28.38 19.91
CA VAL A 487 -2.98 -28.82 18.51
C VAL A 487 -1.59 -29.34 18.14
N PRO A 488 -1.44 -30.62 17.73
CA PRO A 488 -0.15 -31.17 17.31
C PRO A 488 0.38 -30.55 15.99
N PRO A 489 1.69 -30.67 15.70
CA PRO A 489 2.72 -31.38 16.47
C PRO A 489 3.21 -30.58 17.69
N LEU A 490 3.39 -31.26 18.82
CA LEU A 490 3.89 -30.64 20.04
C LEU A 490 5.42 -30.81 20.15
N PRO A 491 6.15 -29.77 20.59
CA PRO A 491 7.60 -29.80 20.72
C PRO A 491 8.02 -30.85 21.76
N GLN A 492 9.03 -31.65 21.41
CA GLN A 492 9.60 -32.72 22.24
C GLN A 492 10.90 -32.28 22.89
N ASP A 493 11.25 -32.89 24.02
CA ASP A 493 12.51 -32.63 24.72
C ASP A 493 13.72 -32.79 23.79
N LYS A 494 14.74 -31.94 23.98
CA LYS A 494 15.99 -31.98 23.22
C LYS A 494 17.20 -31.90 24.12
N THR A 495 18.32 -32.43 23.62
CA THR A 495 19.63 -32.25 24.23
C THR A 495 20.55 -31.56 23.23
N ILE A 496 21.25 -30.51 23.67
CA ILE A 496 22.22 -29.76 22.87
C ILE A 496 23.57 -29.67 23.60
N GLU A 497 24.63 -29.40 22.85
CA GLU A 497 25.97 -29.19 23.41
C GLU A 497 26.22 -27.72 23.75
N GLU A 498 27.05 -27.45 24.76
CA GLU A 498 27.44 -26.09 25.15
C GLU A 498 28.02 -25.32 23.95
N GLY A 499 27.40 -24.18 23.65
CA GLY A 499 27.75 -23.30 22.53
C GLY A 499 26.90 -23.50 21.26
N GLN A 500 26.00 -24.49 21.22
CA GLN A 500 25.01 -24.59 20.15
C GLN A 500 23.89 -23.54 20.33
N PRO A 501 23.30 -23.04 19.22
CA PRO A 501 22.18 -22.11 19.30
C PRO A 501 20.97 -22.78 19.97
N LEU A 502 20.36 -22.07 20.92
CA LEU A 502 19.15 -22.54 21.59
C LEU A 502 17.98 -22.56 20.59
N PRO A 503 17.16 -23.63 20.60
CA PRO A 503 15.95 -23.64 19.78
C PRO A 503 15.00 -22.54 20.28
N ALA A 504 14.42 -21.77 19.36
CA ALA A 504 13.38 -20.80 19.71
C ALA A 504 12.15 -21.52 20.28
N GLN A 505 11.48 -20.89 21.24
CA GLN A 505 10.21 -21.41 21.77
C GLN A 505 9.16 -21.35 20.65
N ALA A 506 8.55 -22.50 20.34
CA ALA A 506 7.51 -22.60 19.33
C ALA A 506 6.23 -21.86 19.76
N THR A 507 5.47 -21.34 18.78
CA THR A 507 4.09 -20.87 19.00
C THR A 507 3.15 -22.07 18.92
N LEU A 508 2.41 -22.36 19.99
CA LEU A 508 1.41 -23.44 20.01
C LEU A 508 -0.01 -22.87 19.99
N SER A 509 -0.92 -23.66 19.42
CA SER A 509 -2.36 -23.41 19.45
C SER A 509 -3.05 -24.51 20.25
N ALA A 510 -4.23 -24.22 20.77
CA ALA A 510 -5.09 -25.20 21.43
C ALA A 510 -6.52 -25.09 20.89
N VAL A 511 -7.31 -26.11 21.12
CA VAL A 511 -8.77 -26.10 20.94
C VAL A 511 -9.43 -26.46 22.25
N GLY A 512 -10.63 -25.93 22.50
CA GLY A 512 -11.36 -26.19 23.73
C GLY A 512 -12.87 -26.08 23.55
N PRO A 513 -13.65 -26.37 24.60
CA PRO A 513 -15.11 -26.47 24.53
C PRO A 513 -15.82 -25.11 24.36
N CYS A 514 -15.19 -24.01 24.78
CA CYS A 514 -15.90 -22.74 24.95
C CYS A 514 -15.56 -21.67 23.92
N SER A 515 -14.26 -21.47 23.66
CA SER A 515 -13.73 -20.49 22.72
C SER A 515 -12.34 -20.95 22.25
N ILE A 516 -11.68 -20.17 21.39
CA ILE A 516 -10.26 -20.40 21.08
C ILE A 516 -9.45 -20.14 22.36
N PRO A 517 -8.78 -21.16 22.94
CA PRO A 517 -8.01 -20.98 24.15
C PRO A 517 -6.83 -20.02 23.93
N THR A 518 -6.56 -19.18 24.93
CA THR A 518 -5.35 -18.35 24.96
C THR A 518 -4.18 -19.21 25.42
N VAL A 519 -3.11 -19.23 24.64
CA VAL A 519 -1.87 -19.95 24.99
C VAL A 519 -0.84 -18.95 25.50
N THR A 520 -0.47 -19.06 26.76
CA THR A 520 0.54 -18.21 27.40
C THR A 520 1.87 -18.98 27.50
N PRO A 521 2.92 -18.59 26.76
CA PRO A 521 4.23 -19.19 26.89
C PRO A 521 4.99 -18.64 28.10
N SER A 522 5.81 -19.48 28.74
CA SER A 522 6.79 -19.09 29.75
C SER A 522 8.10 -19.87 29.59
N VAL A 523 9.20 -19.28 30.07
CA VAL A 523 10.55 -19.85 29.98
C VAL A 523 11.19 -19.85 31.36
N THR A 524 11.80 -20.97 31.74
CA THR A 524 12.63 -21.07 32.95
C THR A 524 14.02 -21.57 32.60
N GLU A 525 15.05 -20.90 33.11
CA GLU A 525 16.45 -21.25 32.96
C GLU A 525 17.02 -21.87 34.24
N GLU A 526 17.79 -22.94 34.11
CA GLU A 526 18.60 -23.52 35.19
C GLU A 526 20.08 -23.36 34.86
N ARG A 527 20.85 -22.84 35.82
CA ARG A 527 22.28 -22.62 35.68
C ARG A 527 23.05 -23.35 36.76
N LYS A 528 24.14 -24.02 36.37
CA LYS A 528 25.11 -24.63 37.29
C LYS A 528 26.47 -23.97 37.06
N GLU A 529 27.08 -23.47 38.13
CA GLU A 529 28.39 -22.77 38.07
C GLU A 529 28.39 -21.60 37.06
N GLY A 530 27.26 -20.87 36.96
CA GLY A 530 27.08 -19.75 36.04
C GLY A 530 26.78 -20.13 34.58
N LYS A 531 26.92 -21.42 34.21
CA LYS A 531 26.62 -21.94 32.87
C LYS A 531 25.18 -22.46 32.79
N LEU A 532 24.51 -22.19 31.68
CA LEU A 532 23.16 -22.69 31.41
C LEU A 532 23.21 -24.21 31.21
N THR A 533 22.44 -24.96 32.00
CA THR A 533 22.37 -26.43 31.95
C THR A 533 21.02 -26.96 31.48
N LYS A 534 19.96 -26.18 31.67
CA LYS A 534 18.61 -26.56 31.24
C LYS A 534 17.78 -25.33 30.91
N ILE A 535 16.99 -25.42 29.85
CA ILE A 535 15.89 -24.51 29.55
C ILE A 535 14.59 -25.31 29.59
N THR A 536 13.56 -24.74 30.20
CA THR A 536 12.21 -25.31 30.20
C THR A 536 11.29 -24.31 29.52
N TYR A 537 10.75 -24.71 28.38
CA TYR A 537 9.67 -23.99 27.71
C TYR A 537 8.35 -24.58 28.16
N GLN A 538 7.44 -23.73 28.63
CA GLN A 538 6.11 -24.12 29.06
C GLN A 538 5.06 -23.32 28.28
N TRP A 539 3.93 -23.95 27.98
CA TRP A 539 2.75 -23.33 27.39
C TRP A 539 1.54 -23.68 28.24
N LEU A 540 0.81 -22.65 28.70
CA LEU A 540 -0.47 -22.81 29.40
C LEU A 540 -1.60 -22.39 28.48
N ALA A 541 -2.42 -23.34 28.05
CA ALA A 541 -3.68 -23.06 27.35
C ALA A 541 -4.76 -22.79 28.39
N THR A 542 -5.50 -21.70 28.24
CA THR A 542 -6.67 -21.36 29.09
C THR A 542 -7.84 -20.98 28.20
N ASP A 543 -8.99 -21.63 28.38
CA ASP A 543 -10.22 -21.26 27.69
C ASP A 543 -11.08 -20.26 28.48
N SER A 544 -12.11 -19.69 27.84
CA SER A 544 -13.02 -18.75 28.49
C SER A 544 -13.92 -19.36 29.58
N CYS A 545 -13.91 -20.69 29.73
CA CYS A 545 -14.61 -21.40 30.80
C CYS A 545 -13.71 -21.65 32.02
N GLY A 546 -12.44 -21.28 31.95
CA GLY A 546 -11.46 -21.46 33.00
C GLY A 546 -10.77 -22.83 32.98
N ASN A 547 -10.99 -23.66 31.96
CA ASN A 547 -10.25 -24.91 31.80
C ASN A 547 -8.80 -24.58 31.44
N GLN A 548 -7.86 -25.38 31.94
CA GLN A 548 -6.42 -25.18 31.73
C GLN A 548 -5.75 -26.48 31.32
N GLU A 549 -4.79 -26.38 30.39
CA GLU A 549 -3.94 -27.49 29.94
C GLU A 549 -2.51 -26.98 29.79
N THR A 550 -1.51 -27.77 30.18
CA THR A 550 -0.09 -27.36 30.14
C THR A 550 0.74 -28.30 29.29
N HIS A 551 1.53 -27.74 28.37
CA HIS A 551 2.57 -28.45 27.63
C HIS A 551 3.95 -27.97 28.06
N ILE A 552 4.92 -28.88 28.15
CA ILE A 552 6.30 -28.58 28.56
C ILE A 552 7.28 -29.22 27.57
N GLN A 553 8.32 -28.48 27.21
CA GLN A 553 9.51 -28.97 26.51
C GLN A 553 10.74 -28.63 27.34
N VAL A 554 11.60 -29.62 27.57
CA VAL A 554 12.88 -29.47 28.24
C VAL A 554 14.03 -29.52 27.24
N ILE A 555 14.90 -28.52 27.28
CA ILE A 555 16.17 -28.47 26.54
C ILE A 555 17.32 -28.68 27.52
N THR A 556 17.98 -29.83 27.45
CA THR A 556 19.14 -30.15 28.29
C THR A 556 20.43 -29.73 27.58
N ILE A 557 21.35 -29.07 28.30
CA ILE A 557 22.61 -28.58 27.74
C ILE A 557 23.76 -29.37 28.36
N HIS A 558 24.47 -30.12 27.53
CA HIS A 558 25.69 -30.81 27.93
C HIS A 558 26.84 -29.81 28.00
N LEU A 559 27.34 -29.59 29.23
CA LEU A 559 28.51 -28.75 29.45
C LEU A 559 29.74 -29.44 28.88
N LYS A 560 30.56 -28.69 28.12
CA LYS A 560 31.86 -29.20 27.73
C LYS A 560 32.70 -29.34 28.99
N LYS A 561 33.25 -30.53 29.23
CA LYS A 561 34.25 -30.74 30.27
C LYS A 561 35.37 -29.71 30.05
N GLN A 562 35.69 -28.94 31.09
CA GLN A 562 36.95 -28.19 31.08
C GLN A 562 38.08 -29.20 30.93
N GLU A 563 38.85 -29.10 29.85
CA GLU A 563 40.20 -29.64 29.87
C GLU A 563 40.96 -28.93 30.99
N PRO A 564 41.66 -29.66 31.87
CA PRO A 564 42.44 -29.05 32.93
C PRO A 564 43.43 -28.08 32.30
N THR A 565 43.42 -26.83 32.78
CA THR A 565 44.39 -25.80 32.38
C THR A 565 45.79 -26.38 32.59
N PRO A 566 46.70 -26.35 31.60
CA PRO A 566 48.07 -26.77 31.84
C PRO A 566 48.65 -25.88 32.93
N THR A 567 49.05 -26.51 34.03
CA THR A 567 49.79 -25.86 35.12
C THR A 567 50.95 -25.07 34.51
N PRO A 568 51.16 -23.79 34.86
CA PRO A 568 52.30 -23.04 34.32
C PRO A 568 53.59 -23.78 34.66
N GLU A 569 54.38 -24.11 33.64
CA GLU A 569 55.68 -24.76 33.83
C GLU A 569 56.55 -23.94 34.79
N PRO A 570 57.19 -24.59 35.79
CA PRO A 570 58.13 -23.89 36.66
C PRO A 570 59.33 -23.42 35.82
N LYS A 571 59.60 -22.11 35.92
CA LYS A 571 60.77 -21.43 35.37
C LYS A 571 62.05 -22.25 35.62
N PRO A 572 62.89 -22.56 34.61
CA PRO A 572 64.10 -23.34 34.82
C PRO A 572 65.09 -22.61 35.73
N ALA A 573 65.50 -23.27 36.81
CA ALA A 573 66.66 -22.90 37.64
C ALA A 573 67.96 -23.35 36.94
N PRO A 574 69.10 -22.67 37.20
CA PRO A 574 70.28 -22.66 36.33
C PRO A 574 71.07 -23.98 36.33
N LYS A 575 71.60 -24.35 35.17
CA LYS A 575 72.45 -25.54 34.98
C LYS A 575 73.89 -25.27 35.47
N PRO A 576 74.53 -26.19 36.20
CA PRO A 576 75.92 -26.05 36.65
C PRO A 576 76.95 -26.25 35.54
N GLU A 577 78.04 -25.51 35.68
CA GLU A 577 79.22 -25.36 34.81
C GLU A 577 80.17 -26.58 34.87
N PRO A 578 80.76 -27.04 33.75
CA PRO A 578 81.89 -27.98 33.78
C PRO A 578 83.23 -27.26 33.96
N ALA A 579 84.07 -27.79 34.86
CA ALA A 579 85.44 -27.35 35.14
C ALA A 579 86.45 -27.72 34.02
N PRO A 580 87.63 -27.05 33.95
CA PRO A 580 88.37 -26.76 32.72
C PRO A 580 89.69 -27.54 32.55
N VAL A 581 90.21 -27.68 31.32
CA VAL A 581 91.64 -27.93 31.00
C VAL A 581 92.00 -27.29 29.62
N PRO A 582 93.23 -26.76 29.40
CA PRO A 582 93.42 -25.45 28.76
C PRO A 582 94.18 -25.41 27.41
N THR A 583 93.90 -24.30 26.70
CA THR A 583 94.76 -23.40 25.88
C THR A 583 95.75 -23.93 24.83
N THR A 584 95.57 -23.43 23.60
CA THR A 584 96.59 -22.59 22.93
C THR A 584 95.94 -21.47 22.10
N GLU A 585 96.46 -20.26 22.34
CA GLU A 585 96.31 -18.93 21.73
C GLU A 585 96.78 -18.83 20.24
N PRO A 586 96.77 -17.65 19.55
CA PRO A 586 95.92 -16.43 19.66
C PRO A 586 95.54 -15.70 18.32
N LYS A 587 94.45 -14.88 18.38
CA LYS A 587 94.18 -13.52 17.80
C LYS A 587 94.25 -13.21 16.27
N PRO A 588 93.54 -12.17 15.75
CA PRO A 588 93.06 -10.96 16.42
C PRO A 588 91.59 -10.52 16.24
N THR A 589 91.16 -9.73 17.22
CA THR A 589 89.98 -8.84 17.39
C THR A 589 90.17 -7.51 16.61
N PRO A 590 89.15 -6.67 16.27
CA PRO A 590 88.22 -6.07 17.25
C PRO A 590 86.75 -5.75 16.81
N LYS A 591 85.89 -5.73 17.85
CA LYS A 591 84.69 -4.91 18.22
C LYS A 591 84.49 -3.52 17.54
N PRO A 592 83.42 -2.76 17.88
CA PRO A 592 81.95 -2.99 18.00
C PRO A 592 81.14 -1.91 17.21
N GLU A 593 79.80 -1.91 17.27
CA GLU A 593 78.92 -0.74 17.61
C GLU A 593 77.46 -1.04 17.19
N SER A 594 76.49 -1.12 18.11
CA SER A 594 75.76 -0.09 18.88
C SER A 594 74.42 0.31 18.21
N THR A 595 73.36 0.11 18.98
CA THR A 595 71.94 0.50 18.84
C THR A 595 71.72 2.02 18.96
N PRO A 596 70.48 2.59 18.88
CA PRO A 596 69.52 2.68 17.77
C PRO A 596 69.01 4.15 17.53
N VAL A 597 67.86 4.32 16.85
CA VAL A 597 66.91 5.50 16.83
C VAL A 597 67.16 6.56 15.72
N PRO A 598 66.18 7.44 15.34
CA PRO A 598 64.83 7.30 14.75
C PRO A 598 64.74 7.93 13.34
N THR A 599 63.57 7.92 12.67
CA THR A 599 63.35 8.75 11.45
C THR A 599 62.15 9.71 11.61
N PRO A 600 62.29 11.02 11.25
CA PRO A 600 61.31 12.07 11.54
C PRO A 600 60.50 12.56 10.30
N GLU A 601 59.38 13.27 10.56
CA GLU A 601 58.80 14.31 9.65
C GLU A 601 59.53 15.68 9.88
N PRO A 602 59.21 16.87 9.29
CA PRO A 602 58.23 17.30 8.25
C PRO A 602 58.73 18.40 7.22
N LYS A 603 57.82 18.84 6.32
CA LYS A 603 57.60 20.23 5.76
C LYS A 603 58.59 20.87 4.73
N PRO A 604 58.27 22.03 4.07
CA PRO A 604 57.17 22.46 3.17
C PRO A 604 57.65 23.05 1.80
N ALA A 605 56.71 23.53 0.96
CA ALA A 605 56.84 24.02 -0.43
C ALA A 605 57.58 25.36 -0.68
N PRO A 606 57.89 25.69 -1.97
CA PRO A 606 57.75 27.07 -2.46
C PRO A 606 57.03 27.24 -3.84
N LYS A 607 56.33 28.38 -3.96
CA LYS A 607 55.78 29.10 -5.15
C LYS A 607 56.90 30.03 -5.73
N PRO A 608 56.72 30.96 -6.73
CA PRO A 608 55.70 31.19 -7.78
C PRO A 608 56.25 31.61 -9.21
N GLU A 609 55.30 31.91 -10.14
CA GLU A 609 55.29 32.91 -11.27
C GLU A 609 56.07 32.70 -12.61
N PRO A 610 55.73 33.44 -13.72
CA PRO A 610 54.44 33.72 -14.37
C PRO A 610 54.43 33.41 -15.90
N THR A 611 53.29 33.68 -16.53
CA THR A 611 52.86 33.60 -17.95
C THR A 611 53.81 34.23 -19.00
N PRO A 612 53.66 33.86 -20.29
CA PRO A 612 52.78 34.62 -21.21
C PRO A 612 51.56 33.85 -21.72
#